data_AF-A0A858AR54-F1
#
_entry.id   AF-A0A858AR54-F1
#
_cell.length_a   1.000
_cell.length_b   1.000
_cell.length_c   1.000
_cell.angle_alpha   90.00
_cell.angle_beta   90.00
_cell.angle_gamma   90.00
#
_symmetry.space_group_name_H-M   'P 1'
#
loop_
_entity.id
_entity.type
_entity.pdbx_description
1 polymer ?
#
loop_
_entity_poly.entity_id
_entity_poly.type
_entity_poly.pdbx_seq_one_letter_code
_entity_poly.pdbx_strand_id
1 'polypeptide(L)'
;MFELLQRGLVSHSSLLINYYSAIGMNENQLVIALIVLKHSNGNNRVFTPKDFGQYMSISESNIDQEISDLAEKNLIKVNFKTNVILISPMMKKIISHIEAERTVYKDDIQYKFVQEYLNIKLTEREIGILNSYVESGVSRPKMNDLMKTSECDDFASLITVLKNAKSELKKVFTKYDWNA
;
A
#
# COMPACT_ATOMS: atom_id res chain seq x y z
N MET A 1 9.49 7.13 5.09
CA MET A 1 9.75 5.73 4.65
C MET A 1 9.94 5.66 3.13
N PHE A 2 9.04 6.24 2.34
CA PHE A 2 9.21 6.41 0.89
C PHE A 2 10.55 7.05 0.48
N GLU A 3 11.00 8.11 1.16
CA GLU A 3 12.31 8.73 0.88
C GLU A 3 13.50 7.80 1.16
N LEU A 4 13.37 6.88 2.12
CA LEU A 4 14.41 5.91 2.45
C LEU A 4 14.47 4.78 1.41
N LEU A 5 13.30 4.35 0.90
CA LEU A 5 13.19 3.45 -0.24
C LEU A 5 13.83 4.04 -1.50
N GLN A 6 13.54 5.31 -1.82
CA GLN A 6 14.11 5.99 -2.98
C GLN A 6 15.62 6.17 -2.91
N ARG A 7 16.17 6.36 -1.71
CA ARG A 7 17.62 6.45 -1.50
C ARG A 7 18.31 5.08 -1.49
N GLY A 8 17.57 3.99 -1.70
CA GLY A 8 18.10 2.62 -1.62
C GLY A 8 18.53 2.21 -0.20
N LEU A 9 18.18 3.01 0.82
CA LEU A 9 18.55 2.75 2.21
C LEU A 9 17.70 1.64 2.83
N VAL A 10 16.56 1.33 2.21
CA VAL A 10 15.68 0.21 2.55
C VAL A 10 15.34 -0.53 1.27
N SER A 11 15.57 -1.85 1.22
CA SER A 11 15.24 -2.65 0.04
C SER A 11 13.77 -3.11 0.06
N HIS A 12 13.16 -3.22 -1.12
CA HIS A 12 11.80 -3.78 -1.28
C HIS A 12 11.69 -5.19 -0.68
N SER A 13 12.71 -6.02 -0.89
CA SER A 13 12.77 -7.38 -0.33
C SER A 13 12.79 -7.38 1.20
N SER A 14 13.56 -6.48 1.83
CA SER A 14 13.61 -6.36 3.29
C SER A 14 12.26 -5.94 3.87
N LEU A 15 11.54 -5.03 3.21
CA LEU A 15 10.19 -4.66 3.65
C LEU A 15 9.21 -5.81 3.54
N LEU A 16 9.26 -6.58 2.46
CA LEU A 16 8.40 -7.76 2.32
C LEU A 16 8.67 -8.78 3.43
N ILE A 17 9.93 -9.14 3.64
CA ILE A 17 10.32 -10.11 4.68
C ILE A 17 9.82 -9.68 6.06
N ASN A 18 9.89 -8.38 6.38
CA ASN A 18 9.53 -7.89 7.70
C ASN A 18 8.02 -7.73 7.92
N TYR A 19 7.22 -7.55 6.85
CA TYR A 19 5.81 -7.16 6.97
C TYR A 19 4.82 -8.03 6.20
N TYR A 20 5.25 -9.13 5.55
CA TYR A 20 4.36 -9.98 4.74
C TYR A 20 3.18 -10.53 5.55
N SER A 21 3.44 -11.05 6.75
CA SER A 21 2.41 -11.64 7.61
C SER A 21 1.37 -10.59 8.03
N ALA A 22 1.83 -9.36 8.30
CA ALA A 22 0.98 -8.25 8.73
C ALA A 22 -0.01 -7.78 7.65
N ILE A 23 0.28 -8.03 6.37
CA ILE A 23 -0.63 -7.74 5.26
C ILE A 23 -1.45 -8.96 4.80
N GLY A 24 -1.35 -10.07 5.52
CA GLY A 24 -2.14 -11.30 5.31
C GLY A 24 -1.52 -12.28 4.33
N MET A 25 -0.19 -12.24 4.14
CA MET A 25 0.54 -13.21 3.32
C MET A 25 1.08 -14.38 4.15
N ASN A 26 1.16 -15.56 3.52
CA ASN A 26 1.91 -16.70 4.02
C ASN A 26 3.34 -16.76 3.42
N GLU A 27 4.14 -17.74 3.81
CA GLU A 27 5.52 -17.93 3.35
C GLU A 27 5.60 -18.24 1.85
N ASN A 28 4.68 -19.05 1.32
CA ASN A 28 4.65 -19.37 -0.12
C ASN A 28 4.44 -18.10 -0.95
N GLN A 29 3.52 -17.26 -0.52
CA GLN A 29 3.19 -15.98 -1.13
C GLN A 29 4.34 -14.98 -1.04
N LEU A 30 5.07 -14.97 0.08
CA LEU A 30 6.30 -14.20 0.22
C LEU A 30 7.34 -14.64 -0.81
N VAL A 31 7.57 -15.95 -0.95
CA VAL A 31 8.54 -16.48 -1.92
C VAL A 31 8.15 -16.11 -3.35
N ILE A 32 6.87 -16.23 -3.71
CA ILE A 32 6.34 -15.78 -5.02
C ILE A 32 6.67 -14.29 -5.25
N ALA A 33 6.38 -13.42 -4.27
CA ALA A 33 6.65 -11.99 -4.37
C ALA A 33 8.15 -11.66 -4.53
N LEU A 34 9.01 -12.38 -3.80
CA LEU A 34 10.46 -12.22 -3.89
C LEU A 34 11.03 -12.69 -5.25
N ILE A 35 10.49 -13.78 -5.81
CA ILE A 35 10.84 -14.26 -7.14
C ILE A 35 10.43 -13.22 -8.19
N VAL A 36 9.21 -12.68 -8.07
CA VAL A 36 8.76 -11.59 -8.95
C VAL A 36 9.71 -10.40 -8.84
N LEU A 37 9.99 -9.89 -7.63
CA LEU A 37 10.93 -8.79 -7.43
C LEU A 37 12.30 -9.03 -8.08
N LYS A 38 12.92 -10.18 -7.79
CA LYS A 38 14.24 -10.56 -8.30
C LYS A 38 14.30 -10.52 -9.83
N HIS A 39 13.19 -10.85 -10.48
CA HIS A 39 13.12 -11.06 -11.92
C HIS A 39 12.43 -9.95 -12.68
N SER A 40 11.92 -8.93 -12.00
CA SER A 40 11.16 -7.85 -12.63
C SER A 40 12.00 -6.62 -12.98
N ASN A 41 13.26 -6.51 -12.54
CA ASN A 41 14.19 -5.37 -12.73
C ASN A 41 13.96 -4.56 -14.03
N GLY A 42 13.03 -3.60 -13.99
CA GLY A 42 12.74 -2.63 -15.07
C GLY A 42 11.99 -3.18 -16.29
N ASN A 43 11.49 -4.42 -16.26
CA ASN A 43 10.69 -4.98 -17.35
C ASN A 43 9.47 -5.73 -16.81
N ASN A 44 8.31 -5.53 -17.46
CA ASN A 44 7.08 -6.30 -17.22
C ASN A 44 7.29 -7.76 -17.66
N ARG A 45 8.05 -8.52 -16.87
CA ARG A 45 8.35 -9.91 -17.15
C ARG A 45 7.08 -10.73 -17.01
N VAL A 46 6.92 -11.64 -17.95
CA VAL A 46 5.88 -12.64 -17.97
C VAL A 46 6.28 -13.77 -17.02
N PHE A 47 5.39 -14.16 -16.11
CA PHE A 47 5.59 -15.26 -15.19
C PHE A 47 4.60 -16.39 -15.47
N THR A 48 5.09 -17.61 -15.48
CA THR A 48 4.30 -18.84 -15.53
C THR A 48 4.50 -19.62 -14.24
N PRO A 49 3.57 -20.51 -13.85
CA PRO A 49 3.75 -21.37 -12.67
C PRO A 49 5.07 -22.14 -12.66
N LYS A 50 5.55 -22.55 -13.85
CA LYS A 50 6.86 -23.19 -14.04
C LYS A 50 8.04 -22.33 -13.62
N ASP A 51 7.95 -21.01 -13.79
CA ASP A 51 9.01 -20.07 -13.36
C ASP A 51 9.16 -20.06 -11.84
N PHE A 52 8.09 -20.36 -11.10
CA PHE A 52 8.12 -20.47 -9.63
C PHE A 52 8.48 -21.88 -9.15
N GLY A 53 8.05 -22.92 -9.87
CA GLY A 53 8.29 -24.33 -9.51
C GLY A 53 9.78 -24.70 -9.38
N GLN A 54 10.69 -23.93 -10.00
CA GLN A 54 12.13 -24.12 -9.84
C GLN A 54 12.66 -23.68 -8.46
N TYR A 55 11.90 -22.85 -7.74
CA TYR A 55 12.29 -22.25 -6.47
C TYR A 55 11.43 -22.70 -5.29
N MET A 56 10.37 -23.46 -5.56
CA MET A 56 9.36 -23.82 -4.56
C MET A 56 9.12 -25.32 -4.55
N SER A 57 8.83 -25.87 -3.37
CA SER A 57 8.53 -27.31 -3.19
C SER A 57 7.05 -27.67 -3.39
N ILE A 58 6.23 -26.70 -3.80
CA ILE A 58 4.79 -26.87 -4.04
C ILE A 58 4.51 -27.11 -5.52
N SER A 59 3.40 -27.77 -5.84
CA SER A 59 3.00 -28.05 -7.21
C SER A 59 2.64 -26.77 -7.98
N GLU A 60 2.72 -26.82 -9.31
CA GLU A 60 2.27 -25.71 -10.18
C GLU A 60 0.82 -25.30 -9.89
N SER A 61 -0.07 -26.28 -9.63
CA SER A 61 -1.46 -26.01 -9.24
C SER A 61 -1.58 -25.26 -7.91
N ASN A 62 -0.72 -25.55 -6.94
CA ASN A 62 -0.72 -24.83 -5.67
C ASN A 62 -0.14 -23.42 -5.86
N ILE A 63 0.85 -23.24 -6.74
CA ILE A 63 1.39 -21.92 -7.09
C ILE A 63 0.27 -21.05 -7.70
N ASP A 64 -0.54 -21.59 -8.62
CA ASP A 64 -1.69 -20.89 -9.20
C ASP A 64 -2.71 -20.48 -8.15
N GLN A 65 -2.97 -21.35 -7.16
CA GLN A 65 -3.88 -21.05 -6.07
C GLN A 65 -3.35 -19.91 -5.19
N GLU A 66 -2.05 -19.91 -4.87
CA GLU A 66 -1.42 -18.85 -4.07
C GLU A 66 -1.38 -17.50 -4.83
N ILE A 67 -1.13 -17.53 -6.14
CA ILE A 67 -1.21 -16.32 -7.00
C ILE A 67 -2.64 -15.79 -7.05
N SER A 68 -3.63 -16.69 -7.16
CA SER A 68 -5.04 -16.31 -7.15
C SER A 68 -5.45 -15.67 -5.82
N ASP A 69 -5.04 -16.25 -4.69
CA ASP A 69 -5.30 -15.70 -3.35
C ASP A 69 -4.63 -14.32 -3.17
N LEU A 70 -3.39 -14.16 -3.64
CA LEU A 70 -2.71 -12.86 -3.66
C LEU A 70 -3.49 -11.80 -4.48
N ALA A 71 -4.09 -12.19 -5.61
CA ALA A 71 -4.88 -11.30 -6.45
C ALA A 71 -6.22 -10.94 -5.79
N GLU A 72 -6.92 -11.92 -5.20
CA GLU A 72 -8.17 -11.73 -4.46
C GLU A 72 -7.98 -10.79 -3.25
N LYS A 73 -6.86 -10.92 -2.54
CA LYS A 73 -6.45 -10.02 -1.44
C LYS A 73 -6.01 -8.63 -1.88
N ASN A 74 -6.07 -8.32 -3.18
CA ASN A 74 -5.57 -7.10 -3.80
C ASN A 74 -4.08 -6.81 -3.51
N LEU A 75 -3.29 -7.84 -3.29
CA LEU A 75 -1.85 -7.73 -3.03
C LEU A 75 -1.06 -7.68 -4.34
N ILE A 76 -1.53 -8.36 -5.39
CA ILE A 76 -0.95 -8.27 -6.72
C ILE A 76 -2.00 -7.86 -7.75
N LYS A 77 -1.54 -7.41 -8.91
CA LYS A 77 -2.36 -7.36 -10.11
C LYS A 77 -1.77 -8.30 -11.15
N VAL A 78 -2.60 -9.21 -11.65
CA VAL A 78 -2.24 -10.11 -12.74
C VAL A 78 -2.86 -9.58 -14.02
N ASN A 79 -2.06 -9.33 -15.04
CA ASN A 79 -2.57 -9.16 -16.39
C ASN A 79 -2.69 -10.54 -17.03
N PHE A 80 -3.88 -11.14 -16.98
CA PHE A 80 -4.13 -12.49 -17.50
C PHE A 80 -3.86 -12.65 -19.00
N LYS A 81 -3.77 -11.56 -19.78
CA LYS A 81 -3.40 -11.63 -21.21
C LYS A 81 -1.90 -11.78 -21.42
N THR A 82 -1.11 -11.20 -20.52
CA THR A 82 0.36 -11.16 -20.64
C THR A 82 1.07 -11.91 -19.53
N ASN A 83 0.34 -12.51 -18.59
CA ASN A 83 0.83 -13.11 -17.35
C ASN A 83 1.88 -12.25 -16.63
N VAL A 84 1.70 -10.93 -16.69
CA VAL A 84 2.54 -9.98 -15.94
C VAL A 84 1.95 -9.84 -14.55
N ILE A 85 2.80 -10.03 -13.54
CA ILE A 85 2.44 -9.87 -12.14
C ILE A 85 3.03 -8.55 -11.64
N LEU A 86 2.16 -7.67 -11.15
CA LEU A 86 2.54 -6.38 -10.58
C LEU A 86 2.38 -6.42 -9.06
N ILE A 87 3.48 -6.16 -8.36
CA ILE A 87 3.55 -6.17 -6.88
C ILE A 87 3.33 -4.80 -6.25
N SER A 88 3.15 -3.75 -7.04
CA SER A 88 2.91 -2.40 -6.52
C SER A 88 1.78 -2.31 -5.49
N PRO A 89 0.65 -3.04 -5.61
CA PRO A 89 -0.40 -3.03 -4.59
C PRO A 89 0.09 -3.55 -3.23
N MET A 90 0.90 -4.61 -3.23
CA MET A 90 1.53 -5.20 -2.04
C MET A 90 2.38 -4.16 -1.29
N MET A 91 3.28 -3.50 -2.02
CA MET A 91 4.18 -2.50 -1.44
C MET A 91 3.42 -1.31 -0.85
N LYS A 92 2.34 -0.88 -1.52
CA LYS A 92 1.46 0.16 -0.98
C LYS A 92 0.82 -0.28 0.34
N LYS A 93 0.34 -1.51 0.42
CA LYS A 93 -0.31 -2.04 1.62
C LYS A 93 0.67 -2.16 2.79
N ILE A 94 1.91 -2.60 2.54
CA ILE A 94 2.99 -2.61 3.54
C ILE A 94 3.25 -1.22 4.08
N ILE A 95 3.39 -0.23 3.18
CA ILE A 95 3.68 1.13 3.61
C ILE A 95 2.50 1.72 4.41
N SER A 96 1.27 1.53 3.95
CA SER A 96 0.08 1.93 4.71
C SER A 96 0.02 1.28 6.09
N HIS A 97 0.40 0.00 6.19
CA HIS A 97 0.47 -0.71 7.47
C HIS A 97 1.51 -0.09 8.40
N ILE A 98 2.73 0.14 7.92
CA ILE A 98 3.80 0.76 8.73
C ILE A 98 3.39 2.18 9.19
N GLU A 99 2.72 2.94 8.32
CA GLU A 99 2.18 4.26 8.68
C GLU A 99 1.07 4.15 9.73
N ALA A 100 0.20 3.15 9.63
CA ALA A 100 -0.85 2.89 10.60
C ALA A 100 -0.27 2.47 11.96
N GLU A 101 0.71 1.57 12.02
CA GLU A 101 1.38 1.18 13.27
C GLU A 101 2.07 2.37 13.96
N ARG A 102 2.72 3.24 13.19
CA ARG A 102 3.26 4.51 13.71
C ARG A 102 2.19 5.44 14.27
N THR A 103 0.95 5.28 13.82
CA THR A 103 -0.22 6.03 14.32
C THR A 103 -0.82 5.38 15.58
N VAL A 104 -0.79 4.05 15.69
CA VAL A 104 -1.27 3.32 16.89
C VAL A 104 -0.43 3.67 18.12
N TYR A 105 0.82 4.10 17.95
CA TYR A 105 1.65 4.66 19.03
C TYR A 105 1.34 6.12 19.40
N LYS A 106 0.30 6.72 18.81
CA LYS A 106 -0.29 7.99 19.26
C LYS A 106 -1.80 7.81 19.31
N ASP A 107 -2.28 7.31 20.44
CA ASP A 107 -3.68 7.26 20.84
C ASP A 107 -4.43 8.52 20.38
N ASP A 108 -5.22 8.42 19.31
CA ASP A 108 -6.30 9.37 19.11
C ASP A 108 -7.51 8.73 18.45
N ILE A 109 -8.47 8.45 19.33
CA ILE A 109 -9.78 7.87 19.10
C ILE A 109 -10.52 8.73 18.07
N GLN A 110 -10.91 8.15 16.93
CA GLN A 110 -11.88 8.70 15.97
C GLN A 110 -11.64 10.13 15.45
N TYR A 111 -10.45 10.46 14.95
CA TYR A 111 -10.20 11.76 14.31
C TYR A 111 -10.41 12.98 15.23
N LYS A 112 -10.22 12.81 16.54
CA LYS A 112 -10.21 13.92 17.50
C LYS A 112 -9.29 15.06 17.08
N PHE A 113 -8.09 14.79 16.56
CA PHE A 113 -7.23 15.81 15.97
C PHE A 113 -7.92 16.68 14.89
N VAL A 114 -8.83 16.11 14.09
CA VAL A 114 -9.61 16.86 13.08
C VAL A 114 -10.64 17.74 13.76
N GLN A 115 -11.35 17.17 14.73
CA GLN A 115 -12.36 17.87 15.52
C GLN A 115 -11.77 19.05 16.30
N GLU A 116 -10.59 18.86 16.89
CA GLU A 116 -9.85 19.88 17.64
C GLU A 116 -9.31 20.98 16.74
N TYR A 117 -8.71 20.62 15.59
CA TYR A 117 -8.12 21.61 14.69
C TYR A 117 -9.18 22.49 14.02
N LEU A 118 -10.29 21.90 13.57
CA LEU A 118 -11.37 22.63 12.90
C LEU A 118 -12.40 23.18 13.90
N ASN A 119 -12.27 22.85 15.19
CA ASN A 119 -13.24 23.16 16.23
C ASN A 119 -14.68 22.74 15.86
N ILE A 120 -14.83 21.52 15.33
CA ILE A 120 -16.11 20.93 14.90
C ILE A 120 -16.36 19.58 15.56
N LYS A 121 -17.62 19.13 15.54
CA LYS A 121 -17.97 17.75 15.83
C LYS A 121 -18.25 17.01 14.52
N LEU A 122 -17.48 15.96 14.25
CA LEU A 122 -17.68 15.14 13.07
C LEU A 122 -18.95 14.28 13.21
N THR A 123 -19.73 14.21 12.14
CA THR A 123 -20.83 13.28 11.98
C THR A 123 -20.32 11.90 11.56
N GLU A 124 -21.11 10.85 11.75
CA GLU A 124 -20.77 9.50 11.28
C GLU A 124 -20.50 9.45 9.77
N ARG A 125 -21.24 10.25 9.00
CA ARG A 125 -21.04 10.39 7.56
C ARG A 125 -19.66 10.96 7.23
N GLU A 126 -19.23 11.99 7.94
CA GLU A 126 -17.92 12.63 7.74
C GLU A 126 -16.78 11.72 8.17
N ILE A 127 -16.94 10.98 9.27
CA ILE A 127 -16.00 9.93 9.69
C ILE A 127 -15.88 8.85 8.60
N GLY A 128 -17.01 8.43 8.02
CA GLY A 128 -17.02 7.48 6.89
C GLY A 128 -16.26 8.01 5.67
N ILE A 129 -16.40 9.29 5.35
CA ILE A 129 -15.62 9.93 4.28
C ILE A 129 -14.12 9.89 4.60
N LEU A 130 -13.71 10.26 5.81
CA LEU A 130 -12.29 10.22 6.21
C LEU A 130 -11.71 8.80 6.18
N ASN A 131 -12.50 7.79 6.58
CA ASN A 131 -12.09 6.38 6.49
C ASN A 131 -11.84 5.97 5.03
N SER A 132 -12.69 6.40 4.09
CA SER A 132 -12.48 6.11 2.65
C SER A 132 -11.16 6.71 2.11
N TYR A 133 -10.69 7.82 2.67
CA TYR A 133 -9.40 8.40 2.32
C TYR A 133 -8.23 7.57 2.88
N VAL A 134 -8.34 7.09 4.13
CA VAL A 134 -7.38 6.16 4.74
C VAL A 134 -7.26 4.88 3.93
N GLU A 135 -8.39 4.25 3.58
CA GLU A 135 -8.42 3.06 2.73
C GLU A 135 -7.80 3.31 1.34
N SER A 136 -7.94 4.53 0.83
CA SER A 136 -7.32 4.92 -0.44
C SER A 136 -5.85 5.34 -0.35
N GLY A 137 -5.24 5.24 0.84
CA GLY A 137 -3.81 5.45 1.06
C GLY A 137 -3.40 6.81 1.64
N VAL A 138 -4.34 7.65 2.06
CA VAL A 138 -4.03 8.89 2.79
C VAL A 138 -4.08 8.60 4.30
N SER A 139 -2.94 8.37 4.93
CA SER A 139 -2.91 8.03 6.37
C SER A 139 -3.34 9.19 7.27
N ARG A 140 -3.87 8.88 8.47
CA ARG A 140 -4.31 9.91 9.44
C ARG A 140 -3.22 10.93 9.82
N PRO A 141 -1.94 10.54 10.01
CA PRO A 141 -0.87 11.51 10.23
C PRO A 141 -0.67 12.42 9.03
N LYS A 142 -0.73 11.88 7.80
CA LYS A 142 -0.66 12.70 6.60
C LYS A 142 -1.82 13.69 6.54
N MET A 143 -3.02 13.31 6.98
CA MET A 143 -4.14 14.25 7.12
C MET A 143 -3.80 15.36 8.12
N ASN A 144 -3.32 15.01 9.31
CA ASN A 144 -2.92 15.98 10.34
C ASN A 144 -1.84 16.95 9.85
N ASP A 145 -0.82 16.44 9.16
CA ASP A 145 0.24 17.27 8.58
C ASP A 145 -0.31 18.20 7.48
N LEU A 146 -1.19 17.69 6.62
CA LEU A 146 -1.85 18.47 5.58
C LEU A 146 -2.73 19.58 6.17
N MET A 147 -3.44 19.31 7.26
CA MET A 147 -4.24 20.31 7.97
C MET A 147 -3.37 21.42 8.55
N LYS A 148 -2.18 21.09 9.08
CA LYS A 148 -1.26 22.09 9.63
C LYS A 148 -0.49 22.88 8.58
N THR A 149 -0.31 22.32 7.38
CA THR A 149 0.49 22.92 6.30
C THR A 149 -0.36 23.58 5.21
N SER A 150 -1.65 23.25 5.15
CA SER A 150 -2.62 23.84 4.24
C SER A 150 -3.64 24.58 5.08
N GLU A 151 -3.94 25.84 4.77
CA GLU A 151 -5.03 26.57 5.43
C GLU A 151 -6.34 25.80 5.20
N CYS A 152 -6.82 25.12 6.25
CA CYS A 152 -8.05 24.34 6.26
C CYS A 152 -8.90 24.84 7.42
N ASP A 153 -9.90 25.66 7.11
CA ASP A 153 -10.75 26.29 8.13
C ASP A 153 -12.03 25.49 8.38
N ASP A 154 -12.37 24.54 7.52
CA ASP A 154 -13.59 23.73 7.61
C ASP A 154 -13.41 22.31 7.05
N PHE A 155 -14.46 21.49 7.18
CA PHE A 155 -14.42 20.12 6.67
C PHE A 155 -14.35 20.06 5.14
N ALA A 156 -14.97 21.02 4.43
CA ALA A 156 -15.00 21.02 2.96
C ALA A 156 -13.61 21.32 2.35
N SER A 157 -12.88 22.26 2.93
CA SER A 157 -11.50 22.60 2.61
C SER A 157 -10.57 21.43 2.92
N LEU A 158 -10.75 20.75 4.06
CA LEU A 158 -10.04 19.50 4.35
C LEU A 158 -10.26 18.46 3.25
N ILE A 159 -11.50 18.18 2.86
CA ILE A 159 -11.78 17.22 1.77
C ILE A 159 -11.08 17.60 0.46
N THR A 160 -11.02 18.90 0.15
CA THR A 160 -10.32 19.40 -1.04
C THR A 160 -8.82 19.10 -0.98
N VAL A 161 -8.19 19.36 0.17
CA VAL A 161 -6.78 19.07 0.41
C VAL A 161 -6.50 17.56 0.35
N LEU A 162 -7.36 16.73 0.96
CA LEU A 162 -7.22 15.27 0.91
C LEU A 162 -7.40 14.70 -0.50
N LYS A 163 -8.31 15.28 -1.29
CA LYS A 163 -8.51 14.91 -2.71
C LYS A 163 -7.26 15.23 -3.53
N ASN A 164 -6.66 16.40 -3.31
CA ASN A 164 -5.41 16.77 -3.98
C ASN A 164 -4.26 15.85 -3.57
N ALA A 165 -4.10 15.59 -2.27
CA ALA A 165 -3.09 14.66 -1.76
C ALA A 165 -3.26 13.25 -2.33
N LYS A 166 -4.50 12.74 -2.44
CA LYS A 166 -4.81 11.47 -3.10
C LYS A 166 -4.41 11.48 -4.58
N SER A 167 -4.66 12.60 -5.28
CA SER A 167 -4.27 12.74 -6.69
C SER A 167 -2.75 12.77 -6.87
N GLU A 168 -2.02 13.44 -5.97
CA GLU A 168 -0.56 13.49 -5.95
C GLU A 168 0.02 12.13 -5.59
N LEU A 169 -0.53 11.44 -4.58
CA LEU A 169 -0.18 10.05 -4.29
C LEU A 169 -0.39 9.19 -5.54
N LYS A 170 -1.53 9.32 -6.23
CA LYS A 170 -1.77 8.57 -7.47
C LYS A 170 -0.69 8.86 -8.53
N LYS A 171 -0.31 10.13 -8.73
CA LYS A 171 0.75 10.55 -9.68
C LYS A 171 2.13 10.02 -9.29
N VAL A 172 2.49 10.15 -8.01
CA VAL A 172 3.69 9.60 -7.37
C VAL A 172 3.70 8.10 -7.64
N PHE A 173 2.67 7.37 -7.21
CA PHE A 173 2.57 5.92 -7.43
C PHE A 173 2.60 5.47 -8.89
N THR A 174 2.12 6.28 -9.85
CA THR A 174 2.24 5.98 -11.30
C THR A 174 3.61 6.32 -11.89
N LYS A 175 4.40 7.18 -11.23
CA LYS A 175 5.78 7.52 -11.65
C LYS A 175 6.82 6.50 -11.18
N TYR A 176 6.51 5.69 -10.17
CA TYR A 176 7.44 4.67 -9.68
C TYR A 176 7.20 3.34 -10.38
N ASP A 177 8.26 2.85 -11.02
CA ASP A 177 8.33 1.46 -11.43
C ASP A 177 8.67 0.62 -10.20
N TRP A 178 7.64 0.13 -9.52
CA TRP A 178 7.79 -0.76 -8.35
C TRP A 178 8.32 -2.14 -8.71
N ASN A 179 8.53 -2.39 -10.00
CA ASN A 179 9.14 -3.59 -10.54
C ASN A 179 10.64 -3.38 -10.85
N ALA A 180 11.19 -2.18 -10.63
CA ALA A 180 12.60 -1.86 -10.84
C ALA A 180 13.50 -2.13 -9.62
#